data_AF-A0A4U3M833-F1
#
_entry.id   AF-A0A4U3M833-F1
#
_cell.length_a   1.000
_cell.length_b   1.000
_cell.length_c   1.000
_cell.angle_alpha   90.00
_cell.angle_beta   90.00
_cell.angle_gamma   90.00
#
_symmetry.space_group_name_H-M   'P 1'
#
loop_
_entity.id
_entity.type
_entity.pdbx_description
1 polymer ?
#
loop_
_entity_poly.entity_id
_entity_poly.type
_entity_poly.pdbx_seq_one_letter_code
_entity_poly.pdbx_strand_id
1 'polypeptide(L)'
;MNATIKRAAVACMVMFALLMINVNYLGAVKAGEYSTDNRNKRSFYARYGVDRGWITADNGKTTLAKTVDTGDKTFRYEREYPAGRMYAHVLGFFAPESARGIELNENKLLNGSDPDLVVGRLIDFVSKKPPKGASVDLTLVPAAQKVAYDRLRASGKRGAVVALNPKTGAVQVMVSLPTYDPNDLAAPDKAKVAAAYNKLADDDTDPLLNRAIEKTYPPGSTFKVVTAAAFLEADRSRDPETTVPAPQVLDLPDTTAGLPNYGGAACGSGEVTLRFALERSCNTPFGQIGMDLGWDTMRSESAKFGIGEPIQFDLPTAGTTIGPEIETAALAQLAIGQRDNQQTPLQMAQVASAIANSGVLMRPTLINKITDPDGSVIEELRPDQIDEAMSGEVADELKQMMVSVITNGTGTGAQIPGVTVAGKTGTAEAGDAPAPHAWFIGFAPAEDPQTAICVFIEAGSAGNDATGGGTAAPLARDVMQAVLEAK
;
A
#
# COMPACT_ATOMS: atom_id res chain seq x y z
N MET A 1 17.49 19.97 -72.82
CA MET A 1 18.10 19.34 -71.63
C MET A 1 18.57 17.94 -72.01
N ASN A 2 19.87 17.63 -71.87
CA ASN A 2 20.45 16.32 -72.25
C ASN A 2 19.77 15.18 -71.44
N ALA A 3 19.35 14.10 -72.11
CA ALA A 3 18.67 12.97 -71.48
C ALA A 3 19.47 12.37 -70.30
N THR A 4 20.79 12.41 -70.40
CA THR A 4 21.73 11.97 -69.36
C THR A 4 21.63 12.83 -68.11
N ILE A 5 21.51 14.16 -68.28
CA ILE A 5 21.31 15.12 -67.18
C ILE A 5 19.94 14.90 -66.52
N LYS A 6 18.90 14.62 -67.32
CA LYS A 6 17.54 14.36 -66.79
C LYS A 6 17.50 13.08 -65.95
N ARG A 7 18.16 12.00 -66.41
CA ARG A 7 18.29 10.75 -65.64
C ARG A 7 19.08 10.94 -64.35
N ALA A 8 20.19 11.68 -64.40
CA ALA A 8 20.97 12.01 -63.21
C ALA A 8 20.15 12.85 -62.20
N ALA A 9 19.42 13.87 -62.67
CA ALA A 9 18.57 14.69 -61.82
C ALA A 9 17.44 13.88 -61.16
N VAL A 10 16.80 12.96 -61.90
CA VAL A 10 15.79 12.05 -61.36
C VAL A 10 16.40 11.12 -60.31
N ALA A 11 17.57 10.54 -60.59
CA ALA A 11 18.27 9.69 -59.62
C ALA A 11 18.59 10.45 -58.32
N CYS A 12 19.08 11.70 -58.42
CA CYS A 12 19.32 12.55 -57.25
C CYS A 12 18.03 12.88 -56.49
N MET A 13 16.93 13.22 -57.17
CA MET A 13 15.65 13.48 -56.52
C MET A 13 15.12 12.25 -55.76
N VAL A 14 15.26 11.05 -56.35
CA VAL A 14 14.89 9.80 -55.69
C VAL A 14 15.76 9.56 -54.45
N MET A 15 17.07 9.78 -54.52
CA MET A 15 17.95 9.66 -53.35
C MET A 15 17.58 10.65 -52.23
N PHE A 16 17.26 11.90 -52.56
CA PHE A 16 16.79 12.89 -51.58
C PHE A 16 15.44 12.50 -50.96
N ALA A 17 14.50 12.01 -51.77
CA ALA A 17 13.22 11.51 -51.26
C ALA A 17 13.42 10.33 -50.29
N LEU A 18 14.29 9.38 -50.65
CA LEU A 18 14.65 8.26 -49.77
C LEU A 18 15.31 8.72 -48.47
N LEU A 19 16.21 9.72 -48.52
CA LEU A 19 16.81 10.32 -47.33
C LEU A 19 15.76 11.01 -46.45
N MET A 20 14.84 11.79 -47.03
CA MET A 20 13.77 12.43 -46.26
C MET A 20 12.84 11.41 -45.61
N ILE A 21 12.47 10.35 -46.33
CA ILE A 21 11.68 9.24 -45.78
C ILE A 21 12.45 8.59 -44.62
N ASN A 22 13.75 8.32 -44.81
CA ASN A 22 14.57 7.71 -43.76
C ASN A 22 14.69 8.61 -42.52
N VAL A 23 14.93 9.91 -42.67
CA VAL A 23 14.99 10.86 -41.55
C VAL A 23 13.66 10.92 -40.81
N ASN A 24 12.53 10.97 -41.51
CA ASN A 24 11.21 10.94 -40.87
C ASN A 24 10.92 9.61 -40.19
N TYR A 25 11.31 8.49 -40.79
CA TYR A 25 11.19 7.17 -40.16
C TYR A 25 12.01 7.10 -38.87
N LEU A 26 13.26 7.58 -38.90
CA LEU A 26 14.12 7.63 -37.72
C LEU A 26 13.55 8.58 -36.64
N GLY A 27 13.04 9.74 -37.05
CA GLY A 27 12.57 10.80 -36.14
C GLY A 27 11.15 10.63 -35.60
N ALA A 28 10.25 9.94 -36.31
CA ALA A 28 8.85 9.76 -35.89
C ALA A 28 8.56 8.33 -35.43
N VAL A 29 9.15 7.31 -36.08
CA VAL A 29 8.86 5.90 -35.79
C VAL A 29 9.89 5.31 -34.82
N LYS A 30 11.19 5.51 -35.08
CA LYS A 30 12.28 4.95 -34.25
C LYS A 30 12.73 5.85 -33.10
N ALA A 31 12.23 7.08 -33.01
CA ALA A 31 12.69 8.02 -31.98
C ALA A 31 12.47 7.52 -30.55
N GLY A 32 11.30 6.92 -30.27
CA GLY A 32 11.03 6.30 -28.97
C GLY A 32 12.03 5.18 -28.63
N GLU A 33 12.27 4.28 -29.57
CA GLU A 33 13.23 3.17 -29.43
C GLU A 33 14.66 3.66 -29.18
N TYR A 34 15.15 4.63 -29.96
CA TYR A 34 16.50 5.17 -29.75
C TYR A 34 16.62 6.03 -28.49
N SER A 35 15.54 6.69 -28.07
CA SER A 35 15.53 7.45 -26.81
C SER A 35 15.65 6.54 -25.58
N THR A 36 15.14 5.31 -25.67
CA THR A 36 15.07 4.32 -24.58
C THR A 36 16.16 3.24 -24.66
N ASP A 37 16.96 3.20 -25.74
CA ASP A 37 18.11 2.29 -25.89
C ASP A 37 19.18 2.53 -24.82
N ASN A 38 19.64 1.48 -24.15
CA ASN A 38 20.64 1.54 -23.07
C ASN A 38 22.00 2.13 -23.51
N ARG A 39 22.32 2.12 -24.80
CA ARG A 39 23.54 2.72 -25.37
C ARG A 39 23.43 4.24 -25.51
N ASN A 40 22.22 4.80 -25.40
CA ASN A 40 22.00 6.23 -25.46
C ASN A 40 22.49 6.90 -24.17
N LYS A 41 23.74 7.38 -24.18
CA LYS A 41 24.30 8.11 -23.05
C LYS A 41 23.68 9.49 -22.86
N ARG A 42 22.98 10.05 -23.86
CA ARG A 42 22.39 11.40 -23.77
C ARG A 42 21.22 11.43 -22.80
N SER A 43 20.39 10.39 -22.77
CA SER A 43 19.27 10.29 -21.82
C SER A 43 19.78 10.26 -20.37
N PHE A 44 20.88 9.56 -20.12
CA PHE A 44 21.56 9.56 -18.81
C PHE A 44 22.01 10.97 -18.40
N TYR A 45 22.78 11.70 -19.22
CA TYR A 45 23.19 13.06 -18.87
C TYR A 45 22.02 14.05 -18.78
N ALA A 46 21.03 13.93 -19.68
CA ALA A 46 19.85 14.79 -19.69
C ALA A 46 19.04 14.70 -18.39
N ARG A 47 19.00 13.52 -17.75
CA ARG A 47 18.32 13.31 -16.46
C ARG A 47 18.87 14.20 -15.34
N TYR A 48 20.16 14.50 -15.34
CA TYR A 48 20.83 15.36 -14.35
C TYR A 48 20.97 16.82 -14.83
N GLY A 49 20.36 17.16 -15.96
CA GLY A 49 20.26 18.53 -16.49
C GLY A 49 18.93 19.23 -16.19
N VAL A 50 18.00 18.53 -15.52
CA VAL A 50 16.67 19.02 -15.16
C VAL A 50 16.62 19.29 -13.66
N ASP A 51 16.07 20.44 -13.26
CA ASP A 51 15.73 20.71 -11.86
C ASP A 51 14.48 19.91 -11.51
N ARG A 52 14.69 18.65 -11.13
CA ARG A 52 13.61 17.71 -10.87
C ARG A 52 12.75 18.20 -9.69
N GLY A 53 11.44 18.15 -9.85
CA GLY A 53 10.48 18.62 -8.86
C GLY A 53 10.64 17.98 -7.48
N TRP A 54 10.26 18.71 -6.44
CA TRP A 54 10.41 18.25 -5.06
C TRP A 54 9.27 17.32 -4.67
N ILE A 55 9.55 16.39 -3.76
CA ILE A 55 8.52 15.59 -3.10
C ILE A 55 8.44 16.02 -1.64
N THR A 56 7.26 16.43 -1.20
CA THR A 56 7.02 16.97 0.14
C THR A 56 5.88 16.25 0.84
N ALA A 57 5.66 16.57 2.11
CA ALA A 57 4.48 16.21 2.89
C ALA A 57 4.12 17.36 3.86
N ASP A 58 2.95 17.26 4.50
CA ASP A 58 2.40 18.33 5.35
C ASP A 58 2.34 19.67 4.61
N ASN A 59 1.70 19.66 3.43
CA ASN A 59 1.49 20.84 2.60
C ASN A 59 2.79 21.60 2.29
N GLY A 60 3.84 20.87 1.92
CA GLY A 60 5.13 21.44 1.58
C GLY A 60 6.08 21.71 2.75
N LYS A 61 5.65 21.54 4.01
CA LYS A 61 6.48 21.86 5.19
C LYS A 61 7.59 20.84 5.43
N THR A 62 7.37 19.58 5.06
CA THR A 62 8.37 18.52 5.21
C THR A 62 8.91 18.11 3.85
N THR A 63 10.20 18.30 3.63
CA THR A 63 10.88 17.85 2.40
C THR A 63 11.27 16.38 2.49
N LEU A 64 10.76 15.57 1.57
CA LEU A 64 11.01 14.13 1.50
C LEU A 64 12.05 13.77 0.44
N ALA A 65 11.98 14.43 -0.72
CA ALA A 65 13.00 14.38 -1.76
C ALA A 65 13.17 15.76 -2.41
N LYS A 66 14.40 16.15 -2.70
CA LYS A 66 14.72 17.43 -3.33
C LYS A 66 15.86 17.25 -4.32
N THR A 67 15.99 18.24 -5.19
CA THR A 67 17.09 18.33 -6.15
C THR A 67 18.08 19.40 -5.70
N VAL A 68 19.36 19.09 -5.78
CA VAL A 68 20.47 19.97 -5.38
C VAL A 68 21.27 20.35 -6.61
N ASP A 69 21.45 21.65 -6.85
CA ASP A 69 22.37 22.17 -7.88
C ASP A 69 23.81 22.10 -7.35
N THR A 70 24.60 21.19 -7.90
CA THR A 70 26.01 20.97 -7.52
C THR A 70 26.95 21.96 -8.22
N GLY A 71 26.47 22.68 -9.23
CA GLY A 71 27.29 23.50 -10.12
C GLY A 71 28.18 22.69 -11.07
N ASP A 72 28.10 21.35 -11.07
CA ASP A 72 28.85 20.50 -11.99
C ASP A 72 28.35 20.69 -13.44
N LYS A 73 29.28 20.62 -14.41
CA LYS A 73 28.96 20.86 -15.82
C LYS A 73 28.35 19.65 -16.53
N THR A 74 28.49 18.46 -15.94
CA THR A 74 28.07 17.18 -16.49
C THR A 74 26.83 16.65 -15.77
N PHE A 75 26.83 16.72 -14.45
CA PHE A 75 25.72 16.30 -13.57
C PHE A 75 25.33 17.45 -12.65
N ARG A 76 24.72 18.48 -13.24
CA ARG A 76 24.39 19.72 -12.51
C ARG A 76 23.46 19.48 -11.33
N TYR A 77 22.48 18.60 -11.49
CA TYR A 77 21.43 18.37 -10.51
C TYR A 77 21.51 16.96 -9.94
N GLU A 78 21.71 16.84 -8.62
CA GLU A 78 21.67 15.56 -7.90
C GLU A 78 20.41 15.42 -7.06
N ARG A 79 19.96 14.18 -6.85
CA ARG A 79 18.76 13.88 -6.06
C ARG A 79 19.15 13.54 -4.63
N GLU A 80 18.51 14.20 -3.66
CA GLU A 80 18.73 13.98 -2.23
C GLU A 80 17.41 13.60 -1.55
N TYR A 81 17.50 12.66 -0.60
CA TYR A 81 16.40 12.21 0.25
C TYR A 81 16.73 12.53 1.72
N PRO A 82 16.40 13.74 2.22
CA PRO A 82 16.79 14.17 3.57
C PRO A 82 16.28 13.25 4.69
N ALA A 83 15.10 12.67 4.51
CA ALA A 83 14.50 11.75 5.47
C ALA A 83 14.90 10.28 5.26
N GLY A 84 15.69 10.00 4.22
CA GLY A 84 16.33 8.71 3.92
C GLY A 84 15.40 7.50 4.04
N ARG A 85 15.81 6.55 4.88
CA ARG A 85 15.20 5.22 5.07
C ARG A 85 13.71 5.22 5.39
N MET A 86 13.23 6.23 6.11
CA MET A 86 11.86 6.24 6.64
C MET A 86 10.77 6.29 5.56
N TYR A 87 11.11 6.82 4.39
CA TYR A 87 10.17 7.02 3.28
C TYR A 87 10.56 6.22 2.03
N ALA A 88 11.61 5.39 2.11
CA ALA A 88 12.24 4.77 0.95
C ALA A 88 11.27 3.95 0.09
N HIS A 89 10.32 3.23 0.69
CA HIS A 89 9.37 2.40 -0.07
C HIS A 89 8.22 3.20 -0.70
N VAL A 90 7.90 4.38 -0.17
CA VAL A 90 6.92 5.30 -0.78
C VAL A 90 7.60 6.09 -1.91
N LEU A 91 8.71 6.77 -1.59
CA LEU A 91 9.43 7.60 -2.55
C LEU A 91 10.06 6.74 -3.66
N GLY A 92 10.54 5.55 -3.29
CA GLY A 92 11.47 4.78 -4.09
C GLY A 92 12.82 5.48 -4.17
N PHE A 93 13.41 5.45 -5.36
CA PHE A 93 14.68 6.11 -5.66
C PHE A 93 14.68 6.59 -7.11
N PHE A 94 15.55 7.55 -7.41
CA PHE A 94 15.87 8.02 -8.75
C PHE A 94 17.32 7.67 -9.08
N ALA A 95 17.52 6.68 -9.93
CA ALA A 95 18.83 6.16 -10.31
C ALA A 95 19.21 6.57 -11.76
N PRO A 96 20.49 6.43 -12.14
CA PRO A 96 20.97 6.64 -13.51
C PRO A 96 20.11 6.01 -14.61
N GLU A 97 19.64 4.79 -14.40
CA GLU A 97 18.99 3.96 -15.43
C GLU A 97 17.59 3.49 -15.03
N SER A 98 17.14 3.79 -13.81
CA SER A 98 15.84 3.34 -13.30
C SER A 98 15.26 4.35 -12.30
N ALA A 99 14.01 4.15 -11.91
CA ALA A 99 13.39 4.80 -10.78
C ALA A 99 12.40 3.81 -10.16
N ARG A 100 11.92 4.09 -8.94
CA ARG A 100 10.90 3.29 -8.26
C ARG A 100 9.96 4.18 -7.45
N GLY A 101 8.81 3.68 -7.01
CA GLY A 101 7.89 4.40 -6.13
C GLY A 101 7.33 5.67 -6.79
N ILE A 102 7.07 6.70 -6.00
CA ILE A 102 6.63 8.01 -6.49
C ILE A 102 7.61 8.61 -7.50
N GLU A 103 8.92 8.37 -7.37
CA GLU A 103 9.91 8.84 -8.34
C GLU A 103 9.67 8.24 -9.75
N LEU A 104 9.21 7.00 -9.83
CA LEU A 104 8.86 6.39 -11.12
C LEU A 104 7.46 6.79 -11.58
N ASN A 105 6.47 6.73 -10.67
CA ASN A 105 5.07 6.96 -11.01
C ASN A 105 4.85 8.39 -11.52
N GLU A 106 5.40 9.38 -10.81
CA GLU A 106 5.27 10.80 -11.14
C GLU A 106 6.44 11.31 -11.99
N ASN A 107 7.20 10.41 -12.64
CA ASN A 107 8.44 10.79 -13.32
C ASN A 107 8.23 11.88 -14.39
N LYS A 108 7.12 11.85 -15.14
CA LYS A 108 6.84 12.83 -16.19
C LYS A 108 6.59 14.24 -15.65
N LEU A 109 5.89 14.33 -14.52
CA LEU A 109 5.63 15.58 -13.83
C LEU A 109 6.91 16.09 -13.15
N LEU A 110 7.59 15.21 -12.41
CA LEU A 110 8.83 15.52 -11.69
C LEU A 110 9.97 15.93 -12.62
N ASN A 111 10.02 15.43 -13.87
CA ASN A 111 11.06 15.82 -14.84
C ASN A 111 10.61 16.90 -15.85
N GLY A 112 9.40 17.45 -15.70
CA GLY A 112 8.89 18.49 -16.59
C GLY A 112 8.47 18.03 -17.99
N SER A 113 8.50 16.72 -18.29
CA SER A 113 8.19 16.21 -19.64
C SER A 113 6.69 16.06 -19.91
N ASP A 114 5.86 16.15 -18.87
CA ASP A 114 4.42 15.97 -18.94
C ASP A 114 3.73 16.98 -19.90
N PRO A 115 2.75 16.55 -20.73
CA PRO A 115 1.99 17.46 -21.59
C PRO A 115 1.34 18.64 -20.87
N ASP A 116 0.95 18.48 -19.61
CA ASP A 116 0.33 19.58 -18.85
C ASP A 116 1.33 20.72 -18.56
N LEU A 117 2.63 20.45 -18.73
CA LEU A 117 3.76 21.36 -18.50
C LEU A 117 4.28 22.05 -19.78
N VAL A 118 3.55 21.94 -20.91
CA VAL A 118 4.02 22.46 -22.22
C VAL A 118 4.20 23.98 -22.23
N VAL A 119 3.31 24.74 -21.58
CA VAL A 119 3.37 26.21 -21.58
C VAL A 119 4.59 26.71 -20.80
N GLY A 120 4.83 26.17 -19.59
CA GLY A 120 6.02 26.47 -18.79
C GLY A 120 7.32 26.15 -19.52
N ARG A 121 7.39 24.98 -20.18
CA ARG A 121 8.55 24.59 -21.00
C ARG A 121 8.87 25.56 -22.14
N LEU A 122 7.86 26.07 -22.84
CA LEU A 122 8.06 27.05 -23.91
C LEU A 122 8.64 28.37 -23.38
N ILE A 123 8.17 28.82 -22.22
CA ILE A 123 8.66 30.03 -21.55
C ILE A 123 10.12 29.84 -21.10
N ASP A 124 10.45 28.70 -20.49
CA ASP A 124 11.81 28.39 -20.04
C ASP A 124 12.80 28.27 -21.20
N PHE A 125 12.38 27.65 -22.30
CA PHE A 125 13.18 27.54 -23.53
C PHE A 125 13.49 28.93 -24.12
N VAL A 126 12.49 29.81 -24.22
CA VAL A 126 12.67 31.19 -24.70
C VAL A 126 13.53 31.99 -23.73
N SER A 127 13.40 31.75 -22.43
CA SER A 127 14.12 32.45 -21.36
C SER A 127 15.51 31.87 -21.05
N LYS A 128 15.91 30.77 -21.71
CA LYS A 128 17.13 30.00 -21.43
C LYS A 128 17.27 29.56 -19.96
N LYS A 129 16.16 29.34 -19.27
CA LYS A 129 16.16 28.78 -17.92
C LYS A 129 16.29 27.25 -18.00
N PRO A 130 16.97 26.60 -17.02
CA PRO A 130 16.96 25.15 -16.96
C PRO A 130 15.52 24.66 -16.75
N PRO A 131 15.10 23.59 -17.45
CA PRO A 131 13.75 23.04 -17.30
C PRO A 131 13.55 22.55 -15.87
N LYS A 132 12.38 22.87 -15.30
CA LYS A 132 12.00 22.52 -13.93
C LYS A 132 10.75 21.63 -13.94
N GLY A 133 10.71 20.65 -13.04
CA GLY A 133 9.56 19.76 -12.88
C GLY A 133 8.58 20.20 -11.80
N ALA A 134 7.35 19.70 -11.91
CA ALA A 134 6.30 19.92 -10.93
C ALA A 134 6.63 19.27 -9.58
N SER A 135 6.20 19.89 -8.48
CA SER A 135 6.36 19.36 -7.12
C SER A 135 5.17 18.51 -6.72
N VAL A 136 5.42 17.44 -5.97
CA VAL A 136 4.41 16.48 -5.51
C VAL A 136 4.37 16.52 -3.98
N ASP A 137 3.24 16.94 -3.42
CA ASP A 137 2.97 16.88 -1.98
C ASP A 137 2.19 15.61 -1.66
N LEU A 138 2.67 14.85 -0.68
CA LEU A 138 2.10 13.58 -0.25
C LEU A 138 1.19 13.73 0.97
N THR A 139 0.23 12.82 1.10
CA THR A 139 -0.75 12.74 2.20
C THR A 139 -0.15 12.28 3.54
N LEU A 140 1.12 11.86 3.55
CA LEU A 140 1.81 11.33 4.73
C LEU A 140 1.85 12.35 5.87
N VAL A 141 1.64 11.87 7.10
CA VAL A 141 1.77 12.63 8.34
C VAL A 141 3.16 12.38 8.91
N PRO A 142 4.11 13.34 8.82
CA PRO A 142 5.52 13.07 9.15
C PRO A 142 5.76 12.61 10.58
N ALA A 143 5.05 13.19 11.55
CA ALA A 143 5.16 12.80 12.96
C ALA A 143 4.76 11.33 13.18
N ALA A 144 3.62 10.92 12.59
CA ALA A 144 3.13 9.54 12.69
C ALA A 144 3.98 8.54 11.91
N GLN A 145 4.46 8.92 10.71
CA GLN A 145 5.40 8.11 9.92
C GLN A 145 6.68 7.80 10.72
N LYS A 146 7.23 8.82 11.40
CA LYS A 146 8.41 8.66 12.25
C LYS A 146 8.15 7.71 13.42
N VAL A 147 7.01 7.85 14.11
CA VAL A 147 6.61 6.93 15.19
C VAL A 147 6.50 5.50 14.66
N ALA A 148 5.82 5.28 13.54
CA ALA A 148 5.67 3.96 12.93
C ALA A 148 7.04 3.33 12.59
N TYR A 149 7.92 4.09 11.94
CA TYR A 149 9.26 3.65 11.59
C TYR A 149 10.11 3.31 12.81
N ASP A 150 10.18 4.21 13.80
CA ASP A 150 11.01 4.03 14.99
C ASP A 150 10.52 2.85 15.83
N ARG A 151 9.20 2.70 16.00
CA ARG A 151 8.61 1.60 16.77
C ARG A 151 8.79 0.25 16.10
N LEU A 152 8.54 0.17 14.80
CA LEU A 152 8.76 -1.08 14.07
C LEU A 152 10.24 -1.45 14.07
N ARG A 153 11.14 -0.48 13.85
CA ARG A 153 12.59 -0.72 13.88
C ARG A 153 13.08 -1.15 15.26
N ALA A 154 12.63 -0.49 16.32
CA ALA A 154 13.00 -0.82 17.69
C ALA A 154 12.54 -2.22 18.11
N SER A 155 11.48 -2.75 17.48
CA SER A 155 11.04 -4.12 17.72
C SER A 155 12.03 -5.17 17.20
N GLY A 156 12.93 -4.81 16.28
CA GLY A 156 13.84 -5.74 15.59
C GLY A 156 13.14 -6.65 14.58
N LYS A 157 11.85 -6.46 14.34
CA LYS A 157 11.00 -7.35 13.53
C LYS A 157 10.86 -6.83 12.10
N ARG A 158 10.58 -7.74 11.18
CA ARG A 158 10.20 -7.42 9.79
C ARG A 158 8.70 -7.18 9.74
N GLY A 159 8.22 -6.26 8.91
CA GLY A 159 6.80 -5.93 8.88
C GLY A 159 6.45 -4.70 8.06
N ALA A 160 5.20 -4.26 8.23
CA ALA A 160 4.67 -3.06 7.62
C ALA A 160 3.63 -2.37 8.51
N VAL A 161 3.47 -1.07 8.32
CA VAL A 161 2.43 -0.25 8.96
C VAL A 161 1.79 0.61 7.90
N VAL A 162 0.46 0.57 7.81
CA VAL A 162 -0.32 1.43 6.90
C VAL A 162 -1.41 2.10 7.70
N ALA A 163 -1.53 3.43 7.61
CA ALA A 163 -2.65 4.17 8.18
C ALA A 163 -3.31 5.04 7.12
N LEU A 164 -4.63 5.07 7.09
CA LEU A 164 -5.47 5.76 6.13
C LEU A 164 -6.39 6.75 6.87
N ASN A 165 -6.68 7.89 6.28
CA ASN A 165 -7.83 8.69 6.67
C ASN A 165 -9.11 8.01 6.13
N PRO A 166 -10.04 7.56 6.99
CA PRO A 166 -11.20 6.79 6.53
C PRO A 166 -12.11 7.54 5.56
N LYS A 167 -12.21 8.85 5.74
CA LYS A 167 -13.14 9.71 5.00
C LYS A 167 -12.65 10.10 3.62
N THR A 168 -11.34 10.04 3.39
CA THR A 168 -10.72 10.56 2.17
C THR A 168 -9.88 9.53 1.42
N GLY A 169 -9.51 8.41 2.06
CA GLY A 169 -8.55 7.45 1.52
C GLY A 169 -7.09 7.93 1.59
N ALA A 170 -6.81 9.12 2.12
CA ALA A 170 -5.46 9.65 2.22
C ALA A 170 -4.57 8.74 3.07
N VAL A 171 -3.44 8.29 2.51
CA VAL A 171 -2.44 7.49 3.21
C VAL A 171 -1.66 8.38 4.18
N GLN A 172 -1.94 8.24 5.47
CA GLN A 172 -1.29 9.00 6.53
C GLN A 172 0.08 8.40 6.91
N VAL A 173 0.20 7.07 6.85
CA VAL A 173 1.43 6.34 7.18
C VAL A 173 1.59 5.16 6.22
N MET A 174 2.80 4.94 5.71
CA MET A 174 3.17 3.71 5.00
C MET A 174 4.64 3.39 5.24
N VAL A 175 4.90 2.42 6.12
CA VAL A 175 6.24 1.96 6.49
C VAL A 175 6.38 0.49 6.13
N SER A 176 7.55 0.11 5.60
CA SER A 176 7.96 -1.28 5.48
C SER A 176 9.37 -1.45 6.03
N LEU A 177 9.60 -2.52 6.80
CA LEU A 177 10.91 -2.91 7.30
C LEU A 177 11.20 -4.40 7.02
N PRO A 178 12.45 -4.76 6.71
CA PRO A 178 13.64 -3.90 6.58
C PRO A 178 13.57 -2.95 5.39
N THR A 179 14.40 -1.91 5.41
CA THR A 179 14.41 -0.83 4.40
C THR A 179 15.84 -0.46 4.01
N TYR A 180 15.97 0.37 2.98
CA TYR A 180 17.23 0.83 2.39
C TYR A 180 17.32 2.36 2.42
N ASP A 181 18.52 2.90 2.23
CA ASP A 181 18.69 4.34 2.05
C ASP A 181 18.61 4.67 0.55
N PRO A 182 17.61 5.45 0.10
CA PRO A 182 17.50 5.79 -1.32
C PRO A 182 18.64 6.68 -1.82
N ASN A 183 19.37 7.37 -0.92
CA ASN A 183 20.56 8.14 -1.29
C ASN A 183 21.70 7.24 -1.82
N ASP A 184 21.77 5.97 -1.38
CA ASP A 184 22.76 5.01 -1.88
C ASP A 184 22.53 4.65 -3.36
N LEU A 185 21.31 4.86 -3.86
CA LEU A 185 20.88 4.58 -5.24
C LEU A 185 20.73 5.85 -6.11
N ALA A 186 20.93 7.03 -5.52
CA ALA A 186 20.68 8.32 -6.16
C ALA A 186 21.89 8.91 -6.91
N ALA A 187 23.07 8.32 -6.71
CA ALA A 187 24.32 8.87 -7.24
C ALA A 187 24.35 8.85 -8.79
N PRO A 188 24.96 9.87 -9.45
CA PRO A 188 25.18 9.88 -10.90
C PRO A 188 26.31 8.93 -11.34
N ASP A 189 26.41 7.74 -10.74
CA ASP A 189 27.42 6.72 -11.01
C ASP A 189 26.74 5.36 -11.20
N LYS A 190 26.69 4.89 -12.45
CA LYS A 190 26.06 3.63 -12.82
C LYS A 190 26.68 2.42 -12.11
N ALA A 191 28.00 2.38 -11.98
CA ALA A 191 28.69 1.22 -11.40
C ALA A 191 28.45 1.17 -9.89
N LYS A 192 28.54 2.33 -9.22
CA LYS A 192 28.24 2.44 -7.78
C LYS A 192 26.80 2.07 -7.47
N VAL A 193 25.84 2.60 -8.24
CA VAL A 193 24.41 2.30 -8.04
C VAL A 193 24.10 0.84 -8.33
N ALA A 194 24.65 0.25 -9.39
CA ALA A 194 24.48 -1.18 -9.68
C ALA A 194 25.01 -2.08 -8.55
N ALA A 195 26.19 -1.76 -7.99
CA ALA A 195 26.74 -2.50 -6.86
C ALA A 195 25.88 -2.37 -5.60
N ALA A 196 25.40 -1.15 -5.30
CA ALA A 196 24.50 -0.91 -4.16
C ALA A 196 23.16 -1.63 -4.33
N TYR A 197 22.58 -1.59 -5.54
CA TYR A 197 21.33 -2.29 -5.84
C TYR A 197 21.48 -3.82 -5.72
N ASN A 198 22.52 -4.40 -6.33
CA ASN A 198 22.75 -5.85 -6.25
C ASN A 198 22.92 -6.30 -4.80
N LYS A 199 23.66 -5.54 -3.97
CA LYS A 199 23.77 -5.83 -2.54
C LYS A 199 22.41 -5.88 -1.84
N LEU A 200 21.49 -4.97 -2.19
CA LEU A 200 20.14 -4.94 -1.60
C LEU A 200 19.23 -6.04 -2.16
N ALA A 201 19.43 -6.44 -3.42
CA ALA A 201 18.68 -7.51 -4.08
C ALA A 201 19.11 -8.90 -3.63
N ASP A 202 20.39 -9.07 -3.29
CA ASP A 202 20.97 -10.33 -2.78
C ASP A 202 20.84 -10.46 -1.24
N ASP A 203 20.18 -9.50 -0.56
CA ASP A 203 19.99 -9.52 0.89
C ASP A 203 18.77 -10.38 1.26
N ASP A 204 19.00 -11.45 2.04
CA ASP A 204 17.99 -12.42 2.50
C ASP A 204 16.82 -11.80 3.30
N THR A 205 16.97 -10.56 3.75
CA THR A 205 15.93 -9.84 4.48
C THR A 205 14.99 -9.04 3.59
N ASP A 206 15.19 -9.06 2.26
CA ASP A 206 14.40 -8.37 1.25
C ASP A 206 14.15 -6.88 1.58
N PRO A 207 15.20 -6.05 1.74
CA PRO A 207 15.04 -4.63 2.09
C PRO A 207 14.36 -3.82 0.98
N LEU A 208 14.45 -4.28 -0.29
CA LEU A 208 13.79 -3.66 -1.44
C LEU A 208 12.28 -3.94 -1.50
N LEU A 209 11.77 -4.94 -0.77
CA LEU A 209 10.36 -5.32 -0.82
C LEU A 209 9.52 -4.34 0.01
N ASN A 210 8.55 -3.69 -0.61
CA ASN A 210 7.53 -2.95 0.11
C ASN A 210 6.45 -3.91 0.61
N ARG A 211 6.64 -4.43 1.82
CA ARG A 211 5.72 -5.39 2.46
C ARG A 211 4.31 -4.85 2.67
N ALA A 212 4.11 -3.54 2.59
CA ALA A 212 2.80 -2.92 2.74
C ALA A 212 1.88 -3.16 1.53
N ILE A 213 2.46 -3.31 0.33
CA ILE A 213 1.69 -3.35 -0.94
C ILE A 213 2.15 -4.41 -1.94
N GLU A 214 3.41 -4.87 -1.91
CA GLU A 214 3.99 -5.73 -2.97
C GLU A 214 3.95 -7.23 -2.65
N LYS A 215 3.59 -7.62 -1.43
CA LYS A 215 3.46 -9.02 -1.01
C LYS A 215 2.18 -9.23 -0.23
N THR A 216 1.56 -10.39 -0.42
CA THR A 216 0.37 -10.82 0.31
C THR A 216 0.72 -11.86 1.37
N TYR A 217 -0.09 -11.89 2.42
CA TYR A 217 0.07 -12.78 3.57
C TYR A 217 -1.30 -13.20 4.08
N PRO A 218 -1.40 -14.34 4.78
CA PRO A 218 -2.66 -14.74 5.37
C PRO A 218 -3.07 -13.75 6.46
N PRO A 219 -4.29 -13.16 6.40
CA PRO A 219 -4.74 -12.15 7.38
C PRO A 219 -5.04 -12.76 8.76
N GLY A 220 -5.32 -14.06 8.81
CA GLY A 220 -5.77 -14.74 10.03
C GLY A 220 -7.00 -14.04 10.63
N SER A 221 -7.09 -13.99 11.96
CA SER A 221 -8.29 -13.51 12.66
C SER A 221 -8.70 -12.06 12.42
N THR A 222 -7.92 -11.24 11.70
CA THR A 222 -8.43 -9.93 11.22
C THR A 222 -9.51 -10.10 10.15
N PHE A 223 -9.47 -11.19 9.37
CA PHE A 223 -10.47 -11.50 8.34
C PHE A 223 -11.84 -11.85 8.91
N LYS A 224 -11.92 -12.27 10.18
CA LYS A 224 -13.19 -12.49 10.88
C LYS A 224 -14.09 -11.25 10.88
N VAL A 225 -13.52 -10.06 10.73
CA VAL A 225 -14.29 -8.83 10.57
C VAL A 225 -15.05 -8.81 9.24
N VAL A 226 -14.43 -9.28 8.15
CA VAL A 226 -15.09 -9.45 6.85
C VAL A 226 -16.17 -10.54 6.94
N THR A 227 -15.87 -11.67 7.60
CA THR A 227 -16.84 -12.74 7.83
C THR A 227 -18.03 -12.29 8.68
N ALA A 228 -17.80 -11.48 9.73
CA ALA A 228 -18.87 -10.90 10.53
C ALA A 228 -19.73 -9.93 9.71
N ALA A 229 -19.11 -9.10 8.86
CA ALA A 229 -19.83 -8.20 7.95
C ALA A 229 -20.76 -9.00 7.03
N ALA A 230 -20.23 -10.04 6.37
CA ALA A 230 -21.00 -10.91 5.49
C ALA A 230 -22.16 -11.61 6.23
N PHE A 231 -21.94 -12.04 7.48
CA PHE A 231 -22.95 -12.70 8.29
C PHE A 231 -24.12 -11.78 8.68
N LEU A 232 -23.82 -10.53 9.02
CA LEU A 232 -24.82 -9.51 9.38
C LEU A 232 -25.56 -9.00 8.14
N GLU A 233 -24.86 -8.76 7.02
CA GLU A 233 -25.47 -8.33 5.76
C GLU A 233 -26.43 -9.37 5.17
N ALA A 234 -26.15 -10.66 5.37
CA ALA A 234 -26.98 -11.73 4.86
C ALA A 234 -28.38 -11.80 5.51
N ASP A 235 -28.56 -11.25 6.73
CA ASP A 235 -29.82 -11.31 7.46
C ASP A 235 -29.92 -10.18 8.50
N ARG A 236 -30.78 -9.20 8.20
CA ARG A 236 -31.01 -8.00 9.02
C ARG A 236 -31.65 -8.27 10.39
N SER A 237 -32.06 -9.51 10.68
CA SER A 237 -32.50 -9.88 12.03
C SER A 237 -31.34 -10.17 12.99
N ARG A 238 -30.12 -10.26 12.45
CA ARG A 238 -28.89 -10.49 13.20
C ARG A 238 -28.29 -9.17 13.65
N ASP A 239 -27.58 -9.24 14.77
CA ASP A 239 -26.96 -8.12 15.45
C ASP A 239 -25.77 -8.64 16.31
N PRO A 240 -25.03 -7.77 17.03
CA PRO A 240 -23.95 -8.20 17.91
C PRO A 240 -24.34 -9.18 19.03
N GLU A 241 -25.62 -9.24 19.42
CA GLU A 241 -26.13 -10.12 20.50
C GLU A 241 -26.66 -11.45 19.97
N THR A 242 -26.69 -11.63 18.65
CA THR A 242 -27.05 -12.88 18.00
C THR A 242 -26.22 -14.03 18.54
N THR A 243 -26.90 -15.07 19.02
CA THR A 243 -26.25 -16.25 19.59
C THR A 243 -25.75 -17.16 18.47
N VAL A 244 -24.49 -17.57 18.56
CA VAL A 244 -23.80 -18.41 17.58
C VAL A 244 -23.22 -19.66 18.27
N PRO A 245 -23.25 -20.83 17.59
CA PRO A 245 -22.60 -22.03 18.08
C PRO A 245 -21.11 -21.82 18.29
N ALA A 246 -20.60 -22.29 19.42
CA ALA A 246 -19.21 -22.13 19.84
C ALA A 246 -18.66 -23.43 20.45
N PRO A 247 -18.69 -24.55 19.70
CA PRO A 247 -18.12 -25.81 20.19
C PRO A 247 -16.62 -25.62 20.45
N GLN A 248 -16.03 -26.46 21.31
CA GLN A 248 -14.60 -26.40 21.60
C GLN A 248 -13.75 -26.71 20.36
N VAL A 249 -14.21 -27.69 19.57
CA VAL A 249 -13.70 -28.05 18.25
C VAL A 249 -14.90 -28.09 17.32
N LEU A 250 -14.78 -27.42 16.18
CA LEU A 250 -15.78 -27.47 15.13
C LEU A 250 -15.48 -28.67 14.22
N ASP A 251 -16.43 -29.59 14.10
CA ASP A 251 -16.34 -30.71 13.17
C ASP A 251 -16.48 -30.19 11.74
N LEU A 252 -15.59 -30.64 10.85
CA LEU A 252 -15.61 -30.26 9.44
C LEU A 252 -16.19 -31.40 8.60
N PRO A 253 -17.05 -31.10 7.61
CA PRO A 253 -17.64 -32.13 6.76
C PRO A 253 -16.56 -32.86 5.94
N ASP A 254 -16.80 -34.14 5.64
CA ASP A 254 -15.96 -34.96 4.75
C ASP A 254 -14.49 -35.13 5.18
N THR A 255 -14.17 -34.85 6.44
CA THR A 255 -12.84 -35.08 7.02
C THR A 255 -12.92 -35.51 8.50
N THR A 256 -11.82 -36.03 9.03
CA THR A 256 -11.66 -36.31 10.47
C THR A 256 -10.94 -35.17 11.20
N ALA A 257 -10.47 -34.15 10.48
CA ALA A 257 -9.88 -32.95 11.06
C ALA A 257 -11.00 -32.03 11.58
N GLY A 258 -10.82 -31.50 12.78
CA GLY A 258 -11.67 -30.43 13.32
C GLY A 258 -10.92 -29.11 13.33
N LEU A 259 -11.66 -28.00 13.39
CA LEU A 259 -11.11 -26.67 13.61
C LEU A 259 -11.16 -26.31 15.10
N PRO A 260 -10.03 -26.25 15.82
CA PRO A 260 -10.02 -25.88 17.23
C PRO A 260 -10.02 -24.35 17.41
N ASN A 261 -10.46 -23.90 18.59
CA ASN A 261 -10.11 -22.57 19.08
C ASN A 261 -8.63 -22.48 19.47
N TYR A 262 -8.10 -21.26 19.53
CA TYR A 262 -6.72 -21.01 19.92
C TYR A 262 -6.37 -21.69 21.25
N GLY A 263 -5.24 -22.41 21.28
CA GLY A 263 -4.78 -23.15 22.47
C GLY A 263 -5.70 -24.29 22.92
N GLY A 264 -6.67 -24.72 22.10
CA GLY A 264 -7.64 -25.75 22.46
C GLY A 264 -8.68 -25.29 23.51
N ALA A 265 -8.77 -23.99 23.79
CA ALA A 265 -9.67 -23.44 24.79
C ALA A 265 -11.14 -23.50 24.35
N ALA A 266 -12.06 -23.59 25.31
CA ALA A 266 -13.47 -23.41 25.01
C ALA A 266 -13.78 -21.93 24.73
N CYS A 267 -14.68 -21.67 23.77
CA CYS A 267 -15.25 -20.35 23.57
C CYS A 267 -16.57 -20.26 24.31
N GLY A 268 -16.53 -19.81 25.57
CA GLY A 268 -17.71 -19.83 26.43
C GLY A 268 -18.15 -21.25 26.79
N SER A 269 -19.47 -21.48 26.82
CA SER A 269 -20.08 -22.75 27.25
C SER A 269 -20.87 -23.46 26.15
N GLY A 270 -20.38 -23.40 24.90
CA GLY A 270 -20.97 -24.09 23.74
C GLY A 270 -21.76 -23.18 22.79
N GLU A 271 -22.25 -22.05 23.28
CA GLU A 271 -22.84 -20.95 22.50
C GLU A 271 -22.42 -19.63 23.12
N VAL A 272 -22.27 -18.59 22.28
CA VAL A 272 -21.88 -17.23 22.71
C VAL A 272 -22.55 -16.19 21.80
N THR A 273 -22.55 -14.92 22.20
CA THR A 273 -22.95 -13.84 21.28
C THR A 273 -21.89 -13.61 20.20
N LEU A 274 -22.29 -13.12 19.03
CA LEU A 274 -21.38 -12.75 17.95
C LEU A 274 -20.31 -11.75 18.43
N ARG A 275 -20.71 -10.76 19.25
CA ARG A 275 -19.81 -9.81 19.92
C ARG A 275 -18.74 -10.54 20.72
N PHE A 276 -19.14 -11.49 21.58
CA PHE A 276 -18.20 -12.25 22.40
C PHE A 276 -17.28 -13.13 21.56
N ALA A 277 -17.81 -13.77 20.50
CA ALA A 277 -17.01 -14.56 19.57
C ALA A 277 -15.91 -13.71 18.92
N LEU A 278 -16.22 -12.48 18.48
CA LEU A 278 -15.23 -11.57 17.89
C LEU A 278 -14.25 -11.04 18.95
N GLU A 279 -14.75 -10.64 20.13
CA GLU A 279 -13.99 -10.14 21.29
C GLU A 279 -12.91 -11.13 21.73
N ARG A 280 -13.29 -12.40 21.91
CA ARG A 280 -12.39 -13.50 22.27
C ARG A 280 -11.69 -14.12 21.08
N SER A 281 -11.99 -13.65 19.87
CA SER A 281 -11.42 -14.14 18.62
C SER A 281 -11.57 -15.66 18.44
N CYS A 282 -12.73 -16.20 18.80
CA CYS A 282 -13.01 -17.63 18.68
C CYS A 282 -12.97 -18.08 17.22
N ASN A 283 -12.38 -19.23 16.93
CA ASN A 283 -12.32 -19.78 15.57
C ASN A 283 -13.60 -20.52 15.22
N THR A 284 -14.15 -21.29 16.16
CA THR A 284 -15.25 -22.21 15.87
C THR A 284 -16.54 -21.53 15.42
N PRO A 285 -17.00 -20.40 16.01
CA PRO A 285 -18.19 -19.73 15.49
C PRO A 285 -17.97 -19.15 14.09
N PHE A 286 -16.79 -18.56 13.82
CA PHE A 286 -16.49 -17.97 12.51
C PHE A 286 -16.28 -19.02 11.41
N GLY A 287 -15.71 -20.18 11.77
CA GLY A 287 -15.65 -21.32 10.86
C GLY A 287 -17.04 -21.82 10.49
N GLN A 288 -17.94 -21.96 11.47
CA GLN A 288 -19.34 -22.35 11.24
C GLN A 288 -20.07 -21.32 10.37
N ILE A 289 -19.96 -20.03 10.70
CA ILE A 289 -20.53 -18.93 9.90
C ILE A 289 -20.06 -19.01 8.45
N GLY A 290 -18.76 -19.23 8.21
CA GLY A 290 -18.22 -19.39 6.86
C GLY A 290 -18.83 -20.56 6.09
N MET A 291 -19.05 -21.69 6.76
CA MET A 291 -19.71 -22.85 6.16
C MET A 291 -21.18 -22.58 5.84
N ASP A 292 -21.89 -21.88 6.74
CA ASP A 292 -23.32 -21.58 6.61
C ASP A 292 -23.60 -20.55 5.51
N LEU A 293 -22.72 -19.55 5.35
CA LEU A 293 -22.80 -18.56 4.28
C LEU A 293 -22.49 -19.19 2.90
N GLY A 294 -21.56 -20.14 2.86
CA GLY A 294 -21.13 -20.76 1.62
C GLY A 294 -20.16 -19.89 0.80
N TRP A 295 -19.57 -20.50 -0.23
CA TRP A 295 -18.51 -19.90 -1.03
C TRP A 295 -18.96 -18.64 -1.77
N ASP A 296 -20.11 -18.69 -2.45
CA ASP A 296 -20.57 -17.59 -3.29
C ASP A 296 -20.80 -16.32 -2.47
N THR A 297 -21.43 -16.43 -1.30
CA THR A 297 -21.65 -15.30 -0.40
C THR A 297 -20.32 -14.79 0.17
N MET A 298 -19.44 -15.68 0.64
CA MET A 298 -18.11 -15.27 1.14
C MET A 298 -17.30 -14.54 0.07
N ARG A 299 -17.35 -15.00 -1.18
CA ARG A 299 -16.71 -14.35 -2.33
C ARG A 299 -17.34 -13.01 -2.65
N SER A 300 -18.66 -12.93 -2.76
CA SER A 300 -19.35 -11.68 -3.13
C SER A 300 -19.16 -10.61 -2.06
N GLU A 301 -19.27 -10.96 -0.78
CA GLU A 301 -19.08 -10.02 0.33
C GLU A 301 -17.63 -9.58 0.47
N SER A 302 -16.66 -10.48 0.28
CA SER A 302 -15.23 -10.09 0.27
C SER A 302 -14.90 -9.14 -0.87
N ALA A 303 -15.50 -9.33 -2.05
CA ALA A 303 -15.28 -8.47 -3.21
C ALA A 303 -15.73 -7.02 -3.00
N LYS A 304 -16.77 -6.78 -2.18
CA LYS A 304 -17.21 -5.41 -1.84
C LYS A 304 -16.17 -4.63 -1.01
N PHE A 305 -15.23 -5.33 -0.37
CA PHE A 305 -14.05 -4.70 0.25
C PHE A 305 -12.90 -4.45 -0.75
N GLY A 306 -13.08 -4.77 -2.03
CA GLY A 306 -12.05 -4.72 -3.08
C GLY A 306 -11.15 -5.96 -3.14
N ILE A 307 -11.44 -7.01 -2.37
CA ILE A 307 -10.61 -8.22 -2.34
C ILE A 307 -10.84 -9.05 -3.60
N GLY A 308 -9.76 -9.44 -4.28
CA GLY A 308 -9.82 -10.18 -5.55
C GLY A 308 -9.69 -9.28 -6.78
N GLU A 309 -9.81 -7.97 -6.63
CA GLU A 309 -9.62 -6.98 -7.70
C GLU A 309 -8.28 -6.24 -7.53
N PRO A 310 -7.68 -5.71 -8.61
CA PRO A 310 -6.52 -4.84 -8.50
C PRO A 310 -6.84 -3.62 -7.63
N ILE A 311 -6.05 -3.39 -6.57
CA ILE A 311 -6.23 -2.22 -5.71
C ILE A 311 -5.93 -0.96 -6.53
N GLN A 312 -6.93 -0.09 -6.66
CA GLN A 312 -6.77 1.22 -7.29
C GLN A 312 -5.94 2.13 -6.37
N PHE A 313 -4.64 2.22 -6.63
CA PHE A 313 -3.67 2.95 -5.81
C PHE A 313 -2.61 3.61 -6.71
N ASP A 314 -1.91 4.64 -6.19
CA ASP A 314 -0.91 5.38 -6.98
C ASP A 314 0.31 4.52 -7.32
N LEU A 315 0.61 3.50 -6.50
CA LEU A 315 1.71 2.57 -6.74
C LEU A 315 1.18 1.18 -7.12
N PRO A 316 1.92 0.40 -7.94
CA PRO A 316 1.58 -0.98 -8.20
C PRO A 316 1.45 -1.80 -6.92
N THR A 317 0.41 -2.63 -6.85
CA THR A 317 0.10 -3.48 -5.69
C THR A 317 0.07 -4.95 -6.10
N ALA A 318 0.36 -5.84 -5.16
CA ALA A 318 0.09 -7.26 -5.32
C ALA A 318 -1.42 -7.49 -5.24
N GLY A 319 -1.94 -8.36 -6.12
CA GLY A 319 -3.34 -8.77 -6.10
C GLY A 319 -3.65 -9.57 -4.84
N THR A 320 -4.76 -9.23 -4.19
CA THR A 320 -5.28 -9.96 -3.02
C THR A 320 -6.32 -10.99 -3.46
N THR A 321 -6.55 -12.02 -2.65
CA THR A 321 -7.51 -13.07 -2.99
C THR A 321 -8.01 -13.79 -1.74
N ILE A 322 -9.20 -14.39 -1.83
CA ILE A 322 -9.65 -15.39 -0.85
C ILE A 322 -9.35 -16.83 -1.31
N GLY A 323 -8.76 -17.01 -2.50
CA GLY A 323 -8.47 -18.30 -3.12
C GLY A 323 -9.38 -18.64 -4.31
N PRO A 324 -9.20 -19.83 -4.91
CA PRO A 324 -10.16 -20.39 -5.86
C PRO A 324 -11.41 -20.91 -5.11
N GLU A 325 -12.43 -21.34 -5.86
CA GLU A 325 -13.58 -22.03 -5.27
C GLU A 325 -13.17 -23.31 -4.54
N ILE A 326 -13.75 -23.53 -3.37
CA ILE A 326 -13.36 -24.58 -2.42
C ILE A 326 -14.59 -25.20 -1.74
N GLU A 327 -14.38 -26.40 -1.19
CA GLU A 327 -15.39 -27.16 -0.45
C GLU A 327 -15.75 -26.55 0.92
N THR A 328 -16.88 -26.96 1.50
CA THR A 328 -17.38 -26.43 2.78
C THR A 328 -16.38 -26.54 3.93
N ALA A 329 -15.67 -27.66 4.06
CA ALA A 329 -14.64 -27.82 5.10
C ALA A 329 -13.51 -26.78 4.97
N ALA A 330 -13.20 -26.36 3.74
CA ALA A 330 -12.22 -25.32 3.47
C ALA A 330 -12.71 -23.93 3.87
N LEU A 331 -13.99 -23.66 3.64
CA LEU A 331 -14.61 -22.37 3.96
C LEU A 331 -14.46 -22.04 5.44
N ALA A 332 -14.52 -23.03 6.32
CA ALA A 332 -14.30 -22.82 7.75
C ALA A 332 -12.91 -22.21 8.06
N GLN A 333 -11.87 -22.62 7.33
CA GLN A 333 -10.51 -22.07 7.48
C GLN A 333 -10.37 -20.72 6.77
N LEU A 334 -10.96 -20.57 5.58
CA LEU A 334 -10.97 -19.31 4.85
C LEU A 334 -11.62 -18.19 5.66
N ALA A 335 -12.75 -18.48 6.32
CA ALA A 335 -13.53 -17.54 7.13
C ALA A 335 -12.79 -17.05 8.39
N ILE A 336 -11.73 -17.75 8.81
CA ILE A 336 -10.82 -17.28 9.86
C ILE A 336 -9.52 -16.68 9.31
N GLY A 337 -9.44 -16.44 8.00
CA GLY A 337 -8.32 -15.80 7.32
C GLY A 337 -7.12 -16.71 7.04
N GLN A 338 -7.34 -18.02 6.94
CA GLN A 338 -6.31 -19.02 6.66
C GLN A 338 -6.49 -19.61 5.24
N ARG A 339 -5.72 -20.66 4.93
CA ARG A 339 -5.72 -21.38 3.65
C ARG A 339 -5.24 -20.47 2.51
N ASP A 340 -6.04 -20.30 1.45
CA ASP A 340 -5.65 -19.54 0.25
C ASP A 340 -5.93 -18.03 0.37
N ASN A 341 -6.42 -17.58 1.53
CA ASN A 341 -6.72 -16.17 1.78
C ASN A 341 -5.43 -15.36 1.94
N GLN A 342 -5.18 -14.44 1.01
CA GLN A 342 -3.92 -13.71 0.88
C GLN A 342 -4.18 -12.21 0.70
N GLN A 343 -3.75 -11.40 1.68
CA GLN A 343 -4.05 -9.96 1.75
C GLN A 343 -2.76 -9.13 1.89
N THR A 344 -2.74 -7.92 1.36
CA THR A 344 -1.71 -6.93 1.67
C THR A 344 -2.06 -6.16 2.94
N PRO A 345 -1.08 -5.59 3.67
CA PRO A 345 -1.37 -4.67 4.76
C PRO A 345 -2.21 -3.45 4.36
N LEU A 346 -2.03 -2.92 3.14
CA LEU A 346 -2.89 -1.87 2.60
C LEU A 346 -4.35 -2.33 2.49
N GLN A 347 -4.61 -3.51 1.93
CA GLN A 347 -5.97 -4.05 1.81
C GLN A 347 -6.64 -4.21 3.18
N MET A 348 -5.90 -4.71 4.18
CA MET A 348 -6.45 -4.86 5.54
C MET A 348 -6.64 -3.50 6.25
N ALA A 349 -5.86 -2.47 5.91
CA ALA A 349 -6.14 -1.09 6.35
C ALA A 349 -7.42 -0.54 5.69
N GLN A 350 -7.68 -0.86 4.41
CA GLN A 350 -8.92 -0.50 3.73
C GLN A 350 -10.15 -1.18 4.36
N VAL A 351 -10.05 -2.44 4.79
CA VAL A 351 -11.13 -3.13 5.53
C VAL A 351 -11.49 -2.35 6.80
N ALA A 352 -10.50 -1.97 7.62
CA ALA A 352 -10.75 -1.14 8.81
C ALA A 352 -11.30 0.25 8.44
N SER A 353 -10.78 0.84 7.35
CA SER A 353 -11.22 2.14 6.83
C SER A 353 -12.68 2.14 6.40
N ALA A 354 -13.16 1.08 5.74
CA ALA A 354 -14.55 0.98 5.31
C ALA A 354 -15.50 0.96 6.51
N ILE A 355 -15.19 0.18 7.55
CA ILE A 355 -15.99 0.13 8.79
C ILE A 355 -15.97 1.48 9.50
N ALA A 356 -14.79 2.10 9.58
CA ALA A 356 -14.60 3.43 10.14
C ALA A 356 -15.35 4.53 9.35
N ASN A 357 -15.67 4.29 8.08
CA ASN A 357 -16.34 5.22 7.18
C ASN A 357 -17.77 4.76 6.86
N SER A 358 -18.46 4.17 7.85
CA SER A 358 -19.88 3.77 7.74
C SER A 358 -20.17 2.84 6.56
N GLY A 359 -19.23 1.94 6.26
CA GLY A 359 -19.34 0.94 5.19
C GLY A 359 -18.81 1.40 3.84
N VAL A 360 -18.44 2.68 3.67
CA VAL A 360 -17.97 3.23 2.41
C VAL A 360 -16.48 2.96 2.19
N LEU A 361 -16.14 2.32 1.07
CA LEU A 361 -14.77 2.03 0.67
C LEU A 361 -14.19 3.17 -0.19
N MET A 362 -13.23 3.91 0.38
CA MET A 362 -12.53 4.99 -0.32
C MET A 362 -11.31 4.47 -1.08
N ARG A 363 -11.00 5.11 -2.22
CA ARG A 363 -9.75 4.90 -2.96
C ARG A 363 -8.56 5.40 -2.14
N PRO A 364 -7.60 4.53 -1.78
CA PRO A 364 -6.41 4.99 -1.08
C PRO A 364 -5.56 5.86 -2.02
N THR A 365 -4.96 6.93 -1.49
CA THR A 365 -4.01 7.74 -2.26
C THR A 365 -2.91 8.38 -1.42
N LEU A 366 -1.70 8.40 -1.97
CA LEU A 366 -0.51 9.08 -1.50
C LEU A 366 -0.46 10.54 -1.95
N ILE A 367 -1.19 10.93 -2.99
CA ILE A 367 -1.10 12.27 -3.58
C ILE A 367 -2.03 13.22 -2.83
N ASN A 368 -1.45 14.26 -2.21
CA ASN A 368 -2.21 15.36 -1.64
C ASN A 368 -2.42 16.47 -2.67
N LYS A 369 -1.34 16.86 -3.34
CA LYS A 369 -1.36 17.95 -4.33
C LYS A 369 -0.15 17.90 -5.26
N ILE A 370 -0.35 18.21 -6.53
CA ILE A 370 0.71 18.38 -7.52
C ILE A 370 0.68 19.82 -8.02
N THR A 371 1.84 20.48 -8.01
CA THR A 371 1.95 21.92 -8.30
C THR A 371 3.05 22.16 -9.32
N ASP A 372 2.75 22.92 -10.36
CA ASP A 372 3.67 23.35 -11.40
C ASP A 372 4.77 24.28 -10.83
N PRO A 373 5.96 24.47 -11.46
CA PRO A 373 6.96 25.41 -10.98
C PRO A 373 6.52 26.86 -10.82
N ASP A 374 5.44 27.28 -11.49
CA ASP A 374 4.84 28.61 -11.35
C ASP A 374 3.89 28.74 -10.14
N GLY A 375 3.60 27.63 -9.46
CA GLY A 375 2.71 27.57 -8.30
C GLY A 375 1.26 27.19 -8.63
N SER A 376 0.91 26.96 -9.90
CA SER A 376 -0.42 26.49 -10.29
C SER A 376 -0.66 25.04 -9.89
N VAL A 377 -1.89 24.74 -9.47
CA VAL A 377 -2.28 23.39 -9.04
C VAL A 377 -2.70 22.58 -10.26
N ILE A 378 -2.05 21.43 -10.45
CA ILE A 378 -2.35 20.46 -11.52
C ILE A 378 -3.37 19.44 -11.01
N GLU A 379 -3.10 18.89 -9.82
CA GLU A 379 -3.92 17.89 -9.16
C GLU A 379 -4.01 18.21 -7.68
N GLU A 380 -5.15 17.92 -7.06
CA GLU A 380 -5.36 18.03 -5.62
C GLU A 380 -6.27 16.90 -5.15
N LEU A 381 -6.03 16.40 -3.94
CA LEU A 381 -6.76 15.32 -3.32
C LEU A 381 -8.27 15.57 -3.35
N ARG A 382 -8.99 14.64 -3.97
CA ARG A 382 -10.44 14.56 -3.93
C ARG A 382 -10.84 13.18 -3.43
N PRO A 383 -11.62 13.10 -2.34
CA PRO A 383 -12.18 11.83 -1.88
C PRO A 383 -12.91 11.12 -3.03
N ASP A 384 -12.54 9.88 -3.27
CA ASP A 384 -13.09 9.05 -4.34
C ASP A 384 -13.62 7.75 -3.73
N GLN A 385 -14.93 7.54 -3.82
CA GLN A 385 -15.60 6.35 -3.33
C GLN A 385 -15.53 5.27 -4.42
N ILE A 386 -14.90 4.14 -4.11
CA ILE A 386 -14.83 3.00 -5.03
C ILE A 386 -16.10 2.16 -4.93
N ASP A 387 -16.53 1.86 -3.70
CA ASP A 387 -17.62 0.92 -3.45
C ASP A 387 -18.28 1.15 -2.07
N GLU A 388 -19.33 0.38 -1.80
CA GLU A 388 -19.95 0.23 -0.49
C GLU A 388 -19.75 -1.21 0.00
N ALA A 389 -18.86 -1.39 0.98
CA ALA A 389 -18.51 -2.69 1.52
C ALA A 389 -19.64 -3.34 2.32
N MET A 390 -20.45 -2.52 2.99
CA MET A 390 -21.58 -2.90 3.82
C MET A 390 -22.46 -1.67 4.08
N SER A 391 -23.65 -1.90 4.61
CA SER A 391 -24.52 -0.83 5.11
C SER A 391 -23.94 -0.13 6.34
N GLY A 392 -24.34 1.12 6.56
CA GLY A 392 -23.94 1.89 7.75
C GLY A 392 -24.38 1.25 9.07
N GLU A 393 -25.50 0.51 9.07
CA GLU A 393 -25.98 -0.24 10.23
C GLU A 393 -25.02 -1.37 10.61
N VAL A 394 -24.63 -2.22 9.64
CA VAL A 394 -23.64 -3.28 9.87
C VAL A 394 -22.27 -2.71 10.24
N ALA A 395 -21.87 -1.58 9.65
CA ALA A 395 -20.63 -0.89 10.03
C ALA A 395 -20.65 -0.44 11.50
N ASP A 396 -21.78 0.09 11.98
CA ASP A 396 -21.96 0.49 13.38
C ASP A 396 -21.98 -0.69 14.35
N GLU A 397 -22.57 -1.82 13.96
CA GLU A 397 -22.55 -3.06 14.72
C GLU A 397 -21.13 -3.65 14.82
N LEU A 398 -20.41 -3.73 13.70
CA LEU A 398 -19.00 -4.15 13.67
C LEU A 398 -18.14 -3.23 14.52
N LYS A 399 -18.34 -1.91 14.44
CA LYS A 399 -17.65 -0.93 15.28
C LYS A 399 -17.84 -1.25 16.77
N GLN A 400 -19.06 -1.53 17.22
CA GLN A 400 -19.33 -1.90 18.62
C GLN A 400 -18.59 -3.17 19.04
N MET A 401 -18.60 -4.20 18.18
CA MET A 401 -17.88 -5.45 18.45
C MET A 401 -16.37 -5.24 18.48
N MET A 402 -15.83 -4.46 17.56
CA MET A 402 -14.41 -4.11 17.48
C MET A 402 -13.95 -3.23 18.66
N VAL A 403 -14.81 -2.37 19.21
CA VAL A 403 -14.53 -1.67 20.48
C VAL A 403 -14.45 -2.68 21.63
N SER A 404 -15.35 -3.68 21.68
CA SER A 404 -15.31 -4.75 22.70
C SER A 404 -14.00 -5.53 22.68
N VAL A 405 -13.43 -5.79 21.49
CA VAL A 405 -12.12 -6.43 21.34
C VAL A 405 -11.01 -5.63 22.03
N ILE A 406 -11.08 -4.30 22.00
CA ILE A 406 -10.07 -3.44 22.63
C ILE A 406 -10.31 -3.34 24.15
N THR A 407 -11.55 -3.21 24.60
CA THR A 407 -11.84 -2.97 26.03
C THR A 407 -11.77 -4.24 26.86
N ASN A 408 -12.25 -5.37 26.33
CA ASN A 408 -12.45 -6.63 27.06
C ASN A 408 -11.71 -7.82 26.43
N GLY A 409 -11.26 -7.67 25.18
CA GLY A 409 -10.78 -8.78 24.35
C GLY A 409 -9.28 -8.85 24.15
N THR A 410 -8.89 -9.36 22.99
CA THR A 410 -7.50 -9.63 22.64
C THR A 410 -6.69 -8.38 22.23
N GLY A 411 -7.36 -7.24 22.02
CA GLY A 411 -6.78 -6.03 21.47
C GLY A 411 -6.42 -4.93 22.48
N THR A 412 -6.48 -5.21 23.79
CA THR A 412 -6.26 -4.22 24.87
C THR A 412 -4.98 -3.41 24.76
N GLY A 413 -3.93 -3.98 24.15
CA GLY A 413 -2.68 -3.25 23.87
C GLY A 413 -2.84 -2.03 22.95
N ALA A 414 -3.92 -1.94 22.17
CA ALA A 414 -4.20 -0.82 21.28
C ALA A 414 -4.91 0.37 21.96
N GLN A 415 -5.32 0.25 23.22
CA GLN A 415 -6.08 1.29 23.93
C GLN A 415 -5.28 2.60 24.05
N ILE A 416 -5.87 3.71 23.59
CA ILE A 416 -5.34 5.06 23.77
C ILE A 416 -6.06 5.71 24.96
N PRO A 417 -5.37 6.31 25.95
CA PRO A 417 -6.02 7.00 27.05
C PRO A 417 -6.94 8.14 26.57
N GLY A 418 -8.21 8.11 26.98
CA GLY A 418 -9.18 9.16 26.65
C GLY A 418 -9.74 9.10 25.22
N VAL A 419 -9.42 8.06 24.43
CA VAL A 419 -9.91 7.88 23.06
C VAL A 419 -10.52 6.48 22.92
N THR A 420 -11.73 6.38 22.38
CA THR A 420 -12.33 5.09 22.05
C THR A 420 -11.63 4.50 20.83
N VAL A 421 -11.11 3.28 20.94
CA VAL A 421 -10.44 2.59 19.84
C VAL A 421 -11.24 1.36 19.46
N ALA A 422 -11.44 1.15 18.17
CA ALA A 422 -12.00 -0.08 17.62
C ALA A 422 -10.89 -0.86 16.92
N GLY A 423 -10.83 -2.18 17.09
CA GLY A 423 -9.85 -2.98 16.35
C GLY A 423 -10.03 -4.48 16.45
N LYS A 424 -9.15 -5.19 15.74
CA LYS A 424 -9.07 -6.65 15.74
C LYS A 424 -7.62 -7.09 15.61
N THR A 425 -7.20 -7.99 16.49
CA THR A 425 -5.92 -8.69 16.36
C THR A 425 -6.05 -9.89 15.43
N GLY A 426 -4.96 -10.22 14.73
CA GLY A 426 -4.80 -11.46 13.98
C GLY A 426 -3.50 -12.15 14.34
N THR A 427 -3.55 -13.47 14.35
CA THR A 427 -2.39 -14.35 14.35
C THR A 427 -2.64 -15.34 13.22
N ALA A 428 -1.73 -15.40 12.25
CA ALA A 428 -1.88 -16.29 11.09
C ALA A 428 -0.70 -17.24 11.01
N GLU A 429 -0.98 -18.52 10.83
CA GLU A 429 0.06 -19.55 10.67
C GLU A 429 0.79 -19.31 9.34
N ALA A 430 2.11 -19.55 9.34
CA ALA A 430 2.98 -19.19 8.22
C ALA A 430 3.68 -20.44 7.66
N GLY A 431 2.88 -21.40 7.18
CA GLY A 431 3.40 -22.70 6.71
C GLY A 431 4.22 -23.40 7.80
N ASP A 432 5.43 -23.83 7.46
CA ASP A 432 6.36 -24.51 8.38
C ASP A 432 7.10 -23.55 9.34
N ALA A 433 6.87 -22.23 9.24
CA ALA A 433 7.57 -21.28 10.09
C ALA A 433 7.13 -21.45 11.56
N PRO A 434 8.08 -21.48 12.52
CA PRO A 434 7.76 -21.76 13.93
C PRO A 434 6.98 -20.64 14.62
N ALA A 435 7.04 -19.41 14.10
CA ALA A 435 6.33 -18.26 14.65
C ALA A 435 5.30 -17.73 13.63
N PRO A 436 4.07 -17.41 14.05
CA PRO A 436 3.03 -16.91 13.16
C PRO A 436 3.26 -15.47 12.73
N HIS A 437 2.54 -15.03 11.69
CA HIS A 437 2.34 -13.62 11.39
C HIS A 437 1.50 -12.96 12.48
N ALA A 438 1.86 -11.75 12.89
CA ALA A 438 1.07 -10.95 13.82
C ALA A 438 0.45 -9.74 13.11
N TRP A 439 -0.85 -9.60 13.27
CA TRP A 439 -1.66 -8.56 12.64
C TRP A 439 -2.43 -7.76 13.69
N PHE A 440 -2.66 -6.50 13.36
CA PHE A 440 -3.69 -5.67 13.99
C PHE A 440 -4.32 -4.78 12.93
N ILE A 441 -5.65 -4.71 12.90
CA ILE A 441 -6.38 -3.67 12.19
C ILE A 441 -7.23 -2.88 13.18
N GLY A 442 -7.46 -1.60 12.94
CA GLY A 442 -8.32 -0.81 13.80
C GLY A 442 -8.46 0.63 13.35
N PHE A 443 -9.21 1.42 14.10
CA PHE A 443 -9.41 2.83 13.82
C PHE A 443 -9.72 3.61 15.11
N ALA A 444 -9.43 4.91 15.08
CA ALA A 444 -9.63 5.80 16.21
C ALA A 444 -9.85 7.27 15.78
N PRO A 445 -10.56 8.06 16.61
CA PRO A 445 -11.53 7.60 17.62
C PRO A 445 -12.67 6.80 16.98
N ALA A 446 -13.32 5.89 17.69
CA ALA A 446 -14.38 5.07 17.11
C ALA A 446 -15.61 5.91 16.69
N GLU A 447 -15.93 6.94 17.47
CA GLU A 447 -17.08 7.83 17.28
C GLU A 447 -16.93 8.81 16.10
N ASP A 448 -15.72 9.29 15.84
CA ASP A 448 -15.41 10.16 14.70
C ASP A 448 -14.04 9.77 14.09
N PRO A 449 -13.97 8.67 13.32
CA PRO A 449 -12.69 8.11 12.90
C PRO A 449 -11.83 9.07 12.07
N GLN A 450 -10.61 9.30 12.56
CA GLN A 450 -9.63 10.17 11.95
C GLN A 450 -8.49 9.39 11.29
N THR A 451 -8.33 8.12 11.67
CA THR A 451 -7.34 7.19 11.15
C THR A 451 -7.85 5.75 11.24
N ALA A 452 -7.60 4.95 10.21
CA ALA A 452 -7.73 3.49 10.19
C ALA A 452 -6.38 2.88 9.84
N ILE A 453 -5.94 1.91 10.63
CA ILE A 453 -4.57 1.39 10.61
C ILE A 453 -4.55 -0.12 10.41
N CYS A 454 -3.51 -0.59 9.76
CA CYS A 454 -3.06 -1.97 9.75
C CYS A 454 -1.58 -2.03 10.17
N VAL A 455 -1.28 -2.90 11.13
CA VAL A 455 0.09 -3.27 11.53
C VAL A 455 0.29 -4.74 11.23
N PHE A 456 1.32 -5.04 10.45
CA PHE A 456 1.74 -6.38 10.08
C PHE A 456 3.17 -6.64 10.56
N ILE A 457 3.37 -7.79 11.19
CA ILE A 457 4.67 -8.29 11.61
C ILE A 457 4.88 -9.66 10.97
N GLU A 458 5.94 -9.77 10.19
CA GLU A 458 6.26 -10.98 9.42
C GLU A 458 6.82 -12.07 10.35
N ALA A 459 6.31 -13.28 10.13
CA ALA A 459 6.73 -14.52 10.78
C ALA A 459 8.27 -14.70 10.76
N GLY A 460 8.77 -15.44 11.75
CA GLY A 460 10.19 -15.81 11.88
C GLY A 460 11.13 -14.70 12.38
N SER A 461 10.67 -13.46 12.51
CA SER A 461 11.51 -12.33 12.98
C SER A 461 11.38 -12.02 14.48
N ALA A 462 10.50 -12.71 15.20
CA ALA A 462 9.92 -12.18 16.44
C ALA A 462 9.97 -13.12 17.66
N GLY A 463 10.57 -14.31 17.54
CA GLY A 463 10.45 -15.38 18.54
C GLY A 463 9.02 -15.96 18.59
N ASN A 464 8.84 -17.06 19.32
CA ASN A 464 7.56 -17.79 19.38
C ASN A 464 6.42 -17.02 20.08
N ASP A 465 6.72 -15.89 20.74
CA ASP A 465 5.76 -15.11 21.54
C ASP A 465 5.07 -13.96 20.75
N ALA A 466 5.31 -13.87 19.45
CA ALA A 466 4.77 -12.81 18.61
C ALA A 466 3.26 -13.00 18.35
N THR A 467 2.44 -12.25 19.08
CA THR A 467 0.98 -12.20 18.86
C THR A 467 0.54 -10.85 18.34
N GLY A 468 -0.59 -10.81 17.62
CA GLY A 468 -1.22 -9.56 17.20
C GLY A 468 -1.50 -8.61 18.38
N GLY A 469 -1.94 -9.15 19.53
CA GLY A 469 -2.23 -8.37 20.73
C GLY A 469 -1.00 -7.88 21.49
N GLY A 470 0.05 -8.69 21.59
CA GLY A 470 1.27 -8.34 22.33
C GLY A 470 2.26 -7.47 21.54
N THR A 471 2.28 -7.58 20.21
CA THR A 471 3.25 -6.86 19.37
C THR A 471 2.61 -5.81 18.46
N ALA A 472 1.60 -6.19 17.67
CA ALA A 472 1.05 -5.29 16.65
C ALA A 472 0.13 -4.21 17.25
N ALA A 473 -0.70 -4.57 18.24
CA ALA A 473 -1.66 -3.66 18.86
C ALA A 473 -1.00 -2.46 19.60
N PRO A 474 0.06 -2.61 20.42
CA PRO A 474 0.73 -1.46 21.03
C PRO A 474 1.41 -0.54 20.02
N LEU A 475 1.96 -1.10 18.93
CA LEU A 475 2.50 -0.28 17.84
C LEU A 475 1.38 0.53 17.18
N ALA A 476 0.24 -0.10 16.91
CA ALA A 476 -0.91 0.57 16.33
C ALA A 476 -1.43 1.72 17.20
N ARG A 477 -1.49 1.52 18.53
CA ARG A 477 -1.83 2.58 19.50
C ARG A 477 -1.00 3.82 19.30
N ASP A 478 0.33 3.66 19.30
CA ASP A 478 1.24 4.80 19.30
C ASP A 478 1.22 5.54 17.95
N VAL A 479 1.03 4.80 16.85
CA VAL A 479 0.87 5.42 15.52
C VAL A 479 -0.45 6.15 15.40
N MET A 480 -1.57 5.53 15.83
CA MET A 480 -2.87 6.21 15.82
C MET A 480 -2.84 7.46 16.71
N GLN A 481 -2.28 7.38 17.92
CA GLN A 481 -2.11 8.53 18.80
C GLN A 481 -1.30 9.65 18.13
N ALA A 482 -0.18 9.32 17.48
CA ALA A 482 0.63 10.30 16.76
C ALA A 482 -0.10 10.96 15.57
N VAL A 483 -1.02 10.24 14.90
CA VAL A 483 -1.89 10.84 13.87
C VAL A 483 -2.89 11.81 14.50
N LEU A 484 -3.48 11.45 15.64
CA LEU A 484 -4.47 12.29 16.33
C LEU A 484 -3.85 13.57 16.89
N GLU A 485 -2.62 13.50 17.39
CA GLU A 485 -1.88 14.65 17.94
C GLU A 485 -1.31 15.58 16.85
N ALA A 486 -1.20 15.12 15.60
CA ALA A 486 -0.65 15.90 14.49
C ALA A 486 -1.70 16.76 13.77
N LYS A 487 -2.98 16.64 14.15
CA LYS A 487 -4.08 17.50 13.68
C LYS A 487 -4.22 18.70 14.61
#